data_AF-A0A1Q6CH44-F1
#
_entry.id   AF-A0A1Q6CH44-F1
#
_cell.length_a   1.000
_cell.length_b   1.000
_cell.length_c   1.000
_cell.angle_alpha   90.00
_cell.angle_beta   90.00
_cell.angle_gamma   90.00
#
_symmetry.space_group_name_H-M   'P 1'
#
loop_
_entity.id
_entity.type
_entity.pdbx_description
1 polymer ?
#
loop_
_entity_poly.entity_id
_entity_poly.type
_entity_poly.pdbx_seq_one_letter_code
_entity_poly.pdbx_strand_id
1 'polypeptide(L)'
;MTRLSHYQLATIIGIFGIIIALLFHLIHFYFVDLSLFGYRVLLAPGMFVLSLFTEELSYKIKMLLMLSGQFMGYAAGYIVFVWIQNNIAD
;
A
#
# COMPACT_ATOMS: atom_id res chain seq x y z
N MET A 1 -16.24 -15.03 -19.81
CA MET A 1 -15.36 -14.23 -18.92
C MET A 1 -14.35 -15.17 -18.28
N THR A 2 -13.05 -14.98 -18.52
CA THR A 2 -11.99 -15.75 -17.87
C THR A 2 -11.86 -15.33 -16.41
N ARG A 3 -11.84 -16.28 -15.47
CA ARG A 3 -11.55 -15.99 -14.06
C ARG A 3 -10.09 -15.55 -13.93
N LEU A 4 -9.86 -14.47 -13.19
CA LEU A 4 -8.52 -14.00 -12.86
C LEU A 4 -7.89 -14.91 -11.79
N SER A 5 -6.59 -15.14 -11.87
CA SER A 5 -5.84 -15.87 -10.85
C SER A 5 -5.67 -15.02 -9.58
N HIS A 6 -5.42 -15.67 -8.43
CA HIS A 6 -5.18 -14.96 -7.18
C HIS A 6 -3.97 -14.02 -7.27
N TYR A 7 -2.93 -14.35 -8.03
CA TYR A 7 -1.79 -13.48 -8.25
C TYR A 7 -2.15 -12.24 -9.11
N GLN A 8 -3.00 -12.41 -10.12
CA GLN A 8 -3.51 -11.29 -10.91
C GLN A 8 -4.35 -10.34 -10.03
N LEU A 9 -5.24 -10.89 -9.20
CA LEU A 9 -6.02 -10.10 -8.25
C LEU A 9 -5.13 -9.42 -7.21
N ALA A 10 -4.13 -10.11 -6.65
CA ALA A 10 -3.16 -9.52 -5.72
C ALA A 10 -2.42 -8.33 -6.36
N THR A 11 -2.04 -8.46 -7.63
CA THR A 11 -1.37 -7.40 -8.38
C THR A 11 -2.27 -6.19 -8.56
N ILE A 12 -3.54 -6.41 -8.91
CA ILE A 12 -4.54 -5.34 -9.02
C ILE A 12 -4.73 -4.63 -7.68
N ILE A 13 -4.85 -5.38 -6.58
CA ILE A 13 -4.97 -4.82 -5.22
C ILE A 13 -3.71 -4.04 -4.82
N GLY A 14 -2.52 -4.54 -5.16
CA GLY A 14 -1.26 -3.81 -4.99
C GLY A 14 -1.23 -2.48 -5.75
N ILE A 15 -1.70 -2.46 -7.00
CA ILE A 15 -1.81 -1.22 -7.81
C ILE A 15 -2.80 -0.24 -7.14
N PHE A 16 -3.92 -0.72 -6.60
CA PHE A 16 -4.82 0.13 -5.81
C PHE A 16 -4.11 0.74 -4.60
N GLY A 17 -3.25 -0.01 -3.91
CA GLY A 17 -2.42 0.51 -2.82
C GLY A 17 -1.50 1.67 -3.25
N ILE A 18 -0.89 1.59 -4.43
CA ILE A 18 -0.10 2.68 -5.03
C ILE A 18 -0.98 3.91 -5.29
N ILE A 19 -2.15 3.72 -5.90
CA ILE A 19 -3.07 4.83 -6.21
C ILE A 19 -3.50 5.55 -4.93
N ILE A 20 -3.83 4.81 -3.87
CA ILE A 20 -4.15 5.36 -2.54
C ILE A 20 -2.98 6.22 -2.04
N ALA A 21 -1.76 5.70 -2.10
CA ALA A 21 -0.56 6.41 -1.68
C ALA A 21 -0.37 7.74 -2.42
N LEU A 22 -0.53 7.72 -3.75
CA LEU A 22 -0.42 8.91 -4.58
C LEU A 22 -1.51 9.93 -4.26
N LEU A 23 -2.77 9.50 -4.09
CA LEU A 23 -3.87 10.40 -3.75
C LEU A 23 -3.63 11.09 -2.40
N PHE A 24 -3.28 10.33 -1.37
CA PHE A 24 -2.97 10.89 -0.06
C PHE A 24 -1.76 11.82 -0.10
N HIS A 25 -0.73 11.45 -0.86
CA HIS A 25 0.43 12.29 -1.05
C HIS A 25 0.08 13.62 -1.75
N LEU A 26 -0.70 13.57 -2.84
CA LEU A 26 -1.13 14.76 -3.57
C LEU A 26 -1.99 15.67 -2.68
N ILE A 27 -2.94 15.10 -1.92
CA ILE A 27 -3.77 15.90 -1.02
C ILE A 27 -2.89 16.58 0.03
N HIS A 28 -1.97 15.84 0.65
CA HIS A 28 -1.05 16.43 1.63
C HIS A 28 -0.12 17.50 1.02
N PHE A 29 0.28 17.32 -0.25
CA PHE A 29 1.12 18.29 -0.95
C PHE A 29 0.40 19.62 -1.21
N TYR A 30 -0.89 19.57 -1.59
CA TYR A 30 -1.68 20.78 -1.88
C TYR A 30 -2.41 21.35 -0.65
N PHE A 31 -2.72 20.53 0.36
CA PHE A 31 -3.50 20.88 1.54
C PHE A 31 -2.75 20.49 2.82
N VAL A 32 -1.79 21.34 3.21
CA VAL A 32 -0.83 21.08 4.30
C VAL A 32 -1.49 20.84 5.67
N ASP A 33 -2.63 21.47 5.96
CA ASP A 33 -3.28 21.42 7.28
C ASP A 33 -4.42 20.40 7.40
N LEU A 34 -4.62 19.54 6.39
CA LEU A 34 -5.73 18.60 6.39
C LEU A 34 -5.33 17.27 7.03
N SER A 35 -5.84 17.00 8.24
CA SER A 35 -5.77 15.67 8.85
C SER A 35 -6.74 14.72 8.13
N LEU A 36 -6.21 13.88 7.23
CA LEU A 36 -7.02 12.91 6.51
C LEU A 36 -7.36 11.70 7.38
N PHE A 37 -8.66 11.44 7.54
CA PHE A 37 -9.14 10.24 8.21
C PHE A 37 -8.61 8.98 7.48
N GLY A 38 -8.12 8.02 8.25
CA GLY A 38 -7.56 6.78 7.72
C GLY A 38 -6.14 6.88 7.15
N TYR A 39 -5.50 8.05 7.10
CA TYR A 39 -4.12 8.22 6.60
C TYR A 39 -3.15 7.16 7.15
N ARG A 40 -3.13 7.04 8.49
CA ARG A 40 -2.18 6.15 9.16
C ARG A 40 -2.41 4.68 8.87
N VAL A 41 -3.66 4.28 8.64
CA VAL A 41 -4.02 2.88 8.39
C VAL A 41 -3.81 2.54 6.93
N LEU A 42 -4.32 3.38 6.03
CA LEU A 42 -4.27 3.14 4.59
C LEU A 42 -2.85 3.21 4.04
N LEU A 43 -1.98 4.03 4.62
CA LEU A 43 -0.56 4.12 4.24
C LEU A 43 0.36 3.28 5.14
N ALA A 44 -0.18 2.49 6.07
CA ALA A 44 0.64 1.74 7.03
C ALA A 44 1.72 0.89 6.37
N PRO A 45 1.45 0.12 5.30
CA PRO A 45 2.50 -0.68 4.67
C PRO A 45 3.67 0.12 4.08
N GLY A 46 3.39 1.24 3.42
CA GLY A 46 4.40 2.13 2.86
C GLY A 46 5.19 2.86 3.95
N MET A 47 4.51 3.34 4.99
CA MET A 47 5.16 3.95 6.16
C MET A 47 6.04 2.94 6.90
N PHE A 48 5.60 1.67 6.98
CA PHE A 48 6.41 0.60 7.55
C PHE A 48 7.70 0.41 6.77
N VAL A 49 7.64 0.32 5.43
CA VAL A 49 8.85 0.22 4.62
C VAL A 49 9.77 1.43 4.83
N LEU A 50 9.23 2.64 4.84
CA LEU A 50 10.01 3.85 5.11
C LEU A 50 10.69 3.83 6.48
N SER A 51 10.04 3.26 7.50
CA SER A 51 10.59 3.18 8.85
C SER A 51 11.84 2.29 8.96
N LEU A 52 12.12 1.46 7.95
CA LEU A 52 13.31 0.62 7.87
C LEU A 52 14.55 1.38 7.39
N PHE A 53 14.39 2.61 6.90
CA PHE A 53 15.47 3.41 6.31
C PHE A 53 15.71 4.70 7.10
N THR A 54 16.87 5.31 6.85
CA THR A 54 17.27 6.56 7.51
C THR A 54 16.43 7.74 7.02
N GLU A 55 16.27 8.74 7.88
CA GLU A 55 15.53 9.96 7.54
C GLU A 55 16.26 10.84 6.51
N GLU A 56 17.56 10.63 6.29
CA GLU A 56 18.37 11.43 5.36
C GLU A 56 18.18 11.06 3.88
N LEU A 57 17.32 10.08 3.58
CA LEU A 57 17.04 9.72 2.20
C LEU A 57 16.43 10.88 1.40
N SER A 58 16.90 11.03 0.16
CA SER A 58 16.31 11.98 -0.77
C SER A 58 14.81 11.70 -0.96
N TYR A 59 14.05 12.77 -1.15
CA TYR A 59 12.60 12.71 -1.31
C TYR A 59 12.13 11.71 -2.38
N LYS A 60 12.82 11.68 -3.54
CA LYS A 60 12.48 10.76 -4.64
C LYS A 60 12.63 9.30 -4.22
N ILE A 61 13.67 8.98 -3.45
CA ILE A 61 13.90 7.62 -2.95
C ILE A 61 12.82 7.27 -1.91
N LYS A 62 12.48 8.17 -1.00
CA LYS A 62 11.37 7.96 -0.04
C LYS A 62 10.05 7.70 -0.75
N MET A 63 9.72 8.47 -1.80
CA MET A 63 8.51 8.24 -2.58
C MET A 63 8.52 6.87 -3.26
N LEU A 64 9.64 6.46 -3.87
CA LEU A 64 9.75 5.13 -4.46
C LEU A 64 9.53 4.03 -3.42
N LEU A 65 10.19 4.13 -2.25
CA LEU A 65 10.05 3.17 -1.16
C LEU A 65 8.63 3.10 -0.61
N MET A 66 7.97 4.25 -0.42
CA MET A 66 6.57 4.34 0.01
C MET A 66 5.64 3.60 -0.98
N LEU A 67 5.79 3.86 -2.28
CA LEU A 67 4.95 3.25 -3.32
C LEU A 67 5.22 1.74 -3.44
N SER A 68 6.48 1.33 -3.38
CA SER A 68 6.85 -0.10 -3.36
C SER A 68 6.28 -0.81 -2.13
N GLY A 69 6.41 -0.21 -0.94
CA GLY A 69 5.85 -0.75 0.29
C GLY A 69 4.33 -0.86 0.25
N GLN A 70 3.65 0.13 -0.33
CA GLN A 70 2.19 0.07 -0.53
C GLN A 70 1.77 -1.02 -1.49
N PHE A 71 2.45 -1.17 -2.61
CA PHE A 71 2.19 -2.26 -3.55
C PHE A 71 2.33 -3.62 -2.86
N MET A 72 3.49 -3.84 -2.21
CA MET A 72 3.80 -5.11 -1.56
C MET A 72 2.85 -5.41 -0.41
N GLY A 73 2.54 -4.41 0.42
CA GLY A 73 1.64 -4.57 1.56
C GLY A 73 0.21 -4.94 1.16
N TYR A 74 -0.35 -4.25 0.17
CA TYR A 74 -1.70 -4.53 -0.31
C TYR A 74 -1.77 -5.88 -1.03
N ALA A 75 -0.79 -6.19 -1.88
CA ALA A 75 -0.73 -7.48 -2.57
C ALA A 75 -0.56 -8.64 -1.58
N ALA A 76 0.36 -8.53 -0.62
CA ALA A 76 0.58 -9.53 0.42
C ALA A 76 -0.64 -9.68 1.33
N GLY A 77 -1.27 -8.57 1.73
CA GLY A 77 -2.51 -8.60 2.53
C GLY A 77 -3.62 -9.38 1.84
N TYR A 78 -3.79 -9.21 0.54
CA TYR A 78 -4.75 -10.02 -0.23
C TYR A 78 -4.38 -11.51 -0.27
N ILE A 79 -3.10 -11.85 -0.49
CA ILE A 79 -2.65 -13.25 -0.48
C ILE A 79 -2.87 -13.90 0.89
N VAL A 80 -2.54 -13.20 1.97
CA VAL A 80 -2.77 -13.66 3.34
C VAL A 80 -4.26 -13.85 3.59
N PHE A 81 -5.10 -12.90 3.15
CA PHE A 81 -6.56 -13.04 3.26
C PHE A 81 -7.07 -14.30 2.55
N VAL A 82 -6.65 -14.53 1.31
CA VAL A 82 -7.02 -15.75 0.55
C VAL A 82 -6.50 -17.01 1.27
N TRP A 83 -5.28 -16.98 1.78
CA TRP A 83 -4.72 -18.10 2.54
C TRP A 83 -5.56 -18.41 3.79
N ILE A 84 -5.95 -17.40 4.57
CA ILE A 84 -6.82 -17.56 5.75
C ILE A 84 -8.14 -18.20 5.35
N GLN A 85 -8.80 -17.69 4.30
CA GLN A 85 -10.08 -18.23 3.83
C GLN A 85 -9.99 -19.72 3.46
N ASN A 86 -8.87 -20.16 2.90
CA ASN A 86 -8.70 -21.54 2.47
C ASN A 86 -8.24 -22.50 3.57
N ASN A 87 -7.81 -22.01 4.74
CA ASN A 87 -7.19 -22.85 5.79
C ASN A 87 -7.86 -22.74 7.17
N ILE A 88 -8.71 -21.73 7.39
CA ILE A 88 -9.33 -21.46 8.70
C ILE A 88 -10.87 -21.46 8.62
N ALA A 89 -11.45 -21.36 7.42
CA ALA A 89 -12.91 -21.32 7.24
C ALA A 89 -13.59 -22.71 7.15
N ASP A 90 -12.86 -23.77 7.53
CA ASP A 90 -13.38 -25.14 7.75
C ASP A 90 -13.62 -25.39 9.25
#